data_AF-A0A4S8HVI5-F1
#
_entry.id   AF-A0A4S8HVI5-F1
#
_cell.length_a   1.000
_cell.length_b   1.000
_cell.length_c   1.000
_cell.angle_alpha   90.00
_cell.angle_beta   90.00
_cell.angle_gamma   90.00
#
_symmetry.space_group_name_H-M   'P 1'
#
loop_
_entity.id
_entity.type
_entity.pdbx_description
1 polymer ?
#
loop_
_entity_poly.entity_id
_entity_poly.type
_entity_poly.pdbx_seq_one_letter_code
_entity_poly.pdbx_strand_id
1 'polypeptide(L)'
;MQTQHKLSQRISVSNNGDITITGNTKLYITIDDQNHVNYYYNKKGGSEGGASVVSFQVAKEVADEIRNMAVPQAKAQSYPNRPEISDPTKSKGAFGLPANYIEKLRKGAIKGTGKIETPL
;
A
#
# COMPACT_ATOMS: atom_id res chain seq x y z
N MET A 1 -12.39 0.12 30.86
CA MET A 1 -11.98 1.13 29.86
C MET A 1 -10.62 0.69 29.33
N GLN A 2 -10.36 0.42 28.05
CA GLN A 2 -11.04 0.72 26.79
C GLN A 2 -10.83 -0.49 25.86
N THR A 3 -11.89 -0.87 25.16
CA THR A 3 -11.95 -1.94 24.15
C THR A 3 -11.28 -1.49 22.84
N GLN A 4 -10.26 -2.20 22.38
CA GLN A 4 -9.87 -2.25 20.96
C GLN A 4 -8.99 -3.49 20.74
N HIS A 5 -9.54 -4.50 20.07
CA HIS A 5 -8.75 -5.66 19.68
C HIS A 5 -7.71 -5.22 18.63
N LYS A 6 -6.43 -5.41 18.96
CA LYS A 6 -5.25 -5.00 18.21
C LYS A 6 -5.06 -5.85 16.95
N LEU A 7 -5.99 -5.76 16.00
CA LEU A 7 -5.70 -6.10 14.61
C LEU A 7 -4.74 -5.01 14.11
N SER A 8 -3.45 -5.25 14.30
CA SER A 8 -2.33 -4.35 14.01
C SER A 8 -2.58 -3.52 12.76
N GLN A 9 -2.77 -2.20 12.94
CA GLN A 9 -2.63 -1.28 11.82
C GLN A 9 -1.26 -1.51 11.21
N ARG A 10 -1.28 -2.04 9.99
CA ARG A 10 -0.07 -2.45 9.29
C ARG A 10 0.78 -1.25 8.87
N ILE A 11 0.13 -0.12 8.67
CA ILE A 11 0.75 1.17 8.40
C ILE A 11 0.20 2.15 9.41
N SER A 12 1.07 2.90 10.07
CA SER A 12 0.71 4.03 10.93
C SER A 12 1.39 5.30 10.44
N VAL A 13 0.75 6.44 10.72
CA VAL A 13 1.26 7.78 10.41
C VAL A 13 1.45 8.50 11.73
N SER A 14 2.64 9.05 11.96
CA SER A 14 2.95 9.86 13.13
C SER A 14 2.48 11.32 12.96
N ASN A 15 2.50 12.10 14.05
CA ASN A 15 2.07 13.50 14.04
C ASN A 15 2.90 14.38 13.08
N ASN A 16 4.14 14.01 12.80
CA ASN A 16 5.00 14.70 11.86
C ASN A 16 4.89 14.17 10.43
N GLY A 17 3.96 13.25 10.13
CA GLY A 17 3.74 12.67 8.81
C GLY A 17 4.73 11.57 8.42
N ASP A 18 5.48 11.00 9.35
CA ASP A 18 6.31 9.84 9.07
C ASP A 18 5.47 8.56 9.08
N ILE A 19 5.79 7.64 8.17
CA ILE A 19 5.10 6.36 8.08
C ILE A 19 5.89 5.25 8.76
N THR A 20 5.19 4.37 9.46
CA THR A 20 5.74 3.10 9.95
C THR A 20 4.97 1.95 9.32
N ILE A 21 5.67 1.06 8.61
CA ILE A 21 5.08 -0.17 8.05
C ILE A 21 5.54 -1.34 8.91
N THR A 22 4.62 -2.11 9.47
CA THR A 22 4.90 -3.28 10.31
C THR A 22 4.70 -4.61 9.56
N GLY A 23 5.42 -5.64 9.99
CA GLY A 23 5.34 -6.99 9.43
C GLY A 23 5.93 -7.14 8.02
N ASN A 24 6.12 -8.39 7.59
CA ASN A 24 6.83 -8.74 6.35
C ASN A 24 6.02 -9.64 5.40
N THR A 25 4.74 -9.91 5.68
CA THR A 25 3.86 -10.60 4.72
C THR A 25 3.54 -9.69 3.53
N LYS A 26 2.90 -10.20 2.47
CA LYS A 26 2.59 -9.39 1.28
C LYS A 26 1.79 -8.13 1.64
N LEU A 27 2.16 -6.98 1.05
CA LEU A 27 1.49 -5.69 1.23
C LEU A 27 0.89 -5.22 -0.09
N TYR A 28 -0.43 -5.00 -0.13
CA TYR A 28 -1.10 -4.46 -1.31
C TYR A 28 -1.08 -2.93 -1.29
N ILE A 29 -0.65 -2.32 -2.40
CA ILE A 29 -0.57 -0.88 -2.59
C ILE A 29 -1.18 -0.46 -3.93
N THR A 30 -1.49 0.82 -4.05
CA THR A 30 -1.83 1.47 -5.31
C THR A 30 -0.89 2.65 -5.52
N ILE A 31 -0.31 2.79 -6.71
CA ILE A 31 0.56 3.91 -7.08
C ILE A 31 -0.14 4.77 -8.14
N ASP A 32 -0.35 6.05 -7.83
CA ASP A 32 -0.88 7.09 -8.73
C ASP A 32 -2.22 6.74 -9.43
N ASP A 33 -3.10 6.01 -8.75
CA ASP A 33 -4.43 5.65 -9.27
C ASP A 33 -5.53 5.85 -8.21
N GLN A 34 -6.00 7.10 -8.11
CA GLN A 34 -7.02 7.50 -7.15
C GLN A 34 -8.35 6.76 -7.37
N ASN A 35 -8.73 6.48 -8.62
CA ASN A 35 -9.98 5.79 -8.93
C ASN A 35 -10.00 4.38 -8.34
N HIS A 36 -8.89 3.67 -8.44
CA HIS A 36 -8.74 2.35 -7.83
C HIS A 36 -8.81 2.41 -6.30
N VAL A 37 -8.17 3.42 -5.68
CA VAL A 37 -8.24 3.66 -4.23
C VAL A 37 -9.69 3.90 -3.79
N ASN A 38 -10.41 4.80 -4.48
CA ASN A 38 -11.80 5.13 -4.15
C ASN A 38 -12.71 3.90 -4.32
N TYR A 39 -12.53 3.12 -5.40
CA TYR A 39 -13.28 1.89 -5.62
C TYR A 39 -13.14 0.91 -4.45
N TYR A 40 -11.91 0.63 -4.01
CA TYR A 40 -11.69 -0.31 -2.91
C TYR A 40 -12.12 0.25 -1.54
N TYR A 41 -11.95 1.55 -1.31
CA TYR A 41 -12.44 2.20 -0.10
C TYR A 41 -13.95 2.06 0.04
N ASN A 42 -14.70 2.39 -1.02
CA ASN A 42 -16.17 2.25 -1.04
C ASN A 42 -16.60 0.79 -0.95
N LYS A 43 -15.89 -0.14 -1.62
CA LYS A 43 -16.12 -1.59 -1.50
C LYS A 43 -15.93 -2.11 -0.07
N LYS A 44 -15.16 -1.42 0.77
CA LYS A 44 -14.96 -1.74 2.19
C LYS A 44 -15.96 -1.06 3.13
N GLY A 45 -16.97 -0.37 2.59
CA GLY A 45 -17.99 0.34 3.37
C GLY A 45 -17.58 1.75 3.76
N GLY A 46 -16.49 2.28 3.17
CA GLY A 46 -15.98 3.61 3.49
C GLY A 46 -15.70 3.82 4.98
N SER A 47 -15.81 5.05 5.45
CA SER A 47 -15.57 5.42 6.84
C SER A 47 -16.56 4.75 7.80
N GLU A 48 -17.80 4.53 7.36
CA GLU A 48 -18.83 3.83 8.13
C GLU A 48 -18.46 2.36 8.37
N GLY A 49 -17.81 1.74 7.38
CA GLY A 49 -17.22 0.39 7.48
C GLY A 49 -15.86 0.34 8.18
N GLY A 50 -15.38 1.47 8.71
CA GLY A 50 -14.06 1.58 9.34
C GLY A 50 -12.89 1.51 8.37
N ALA A 51 -13.12 1.71 7.06
CA ALA A 51 -12.05 1.81 6.08
C ALA A 51 -11.30 3.13 6.22
N SER A 52 -9.99 3.10 5.95
CA SER A 52 -9.13 4.28 5.87
C SER A 52 -8.09 4.07 4.78
N VAL A 53 -7.65 5.17 4.17
CA VAL A 53 -6.53 5.17 3.22
C VAL A 53 -5.34 5.80 3.89
N VAL A 54 -4.20 5.12 3.86
CA VAL A 54 -2.91 5.73 4.22
C VAL A 54 -2.16 6.02 2.92
N SER A 55 -1.83 7.28 2.68
CA SER A 55 -1.03 7.70 1.54
C SER A 55 0.24 8.39 2.01
N PHE A 56 1.31 8.23 1.22
CA PHE A 56 2.62 8.83 1.44
C PHE A 56 3.38 8.85 0.14
N GLN A 57 4.36 9.74 0.02
CA GLN A 57 5.22 9.81 -1.14
C GLN A 57 6.42 8.87 -0.97
N VAL A 58 6.93 8.36 -2.08
CA VAL A 58 8.17 7.60 -2.15
C VAL A 58 9.09 8.20 -3.21
N ALA A 59 10.39 7.94 -3.08
CA ALA A 59 11.36 8.24 -4.12
C ALA A 59 10.91 7.62 -5.46
N LYS A 60 11.04 8.39 -6.55
CA LYS A 60 10.55 8.01 -7.88
C LYS A 60 11.15 6.67 -8.33
N GLU A 61 12.41 6.44 -8.02
CA GLU A 61 13.15 5.22 -8.36
C GLU A 61 12.50 3.98 -7.75
N VAL A 62 11.94 4.10 -6.53
CA VAL A 62 11.24 2.98 -5.86
C VAL A 62 9.92 2.68 -6.57
N ALA A 63 9.15 3.72 -6.91
CA ALA A 63 7.89 3.55 -7.63
C ALA A 63 8.11 2.97 -9.04
N ASP A 64 9.13 3.45 -9.75
CA ASP A 64 9.49 2.97 -11.08
C ASP A 64 10.01 1.53 -11.04
N GLU A 65 10.84 1.19 -10.04
CA GLU A 65 11.30 -0.19 -9.86
C GLU A 65 10.12 -1.15 -9.60
N ILE A 66 9.17 -0.77 -8.74
CA ILE A 66 7.98 -1.60 -8.49
C ILE A 66 7.23 -1.88 -9.80
N ARG A 67 6.99 -0.84 -10.60
CA ARG A 67 6.29 -0.96 -11.89
C ARG A 67 7.05 -1.86 -12.87
N ASN A 68 8.35 -1.65 -13.02
CA ASN A 68 9.18 -2.34 -14.01
C ASN A 68 9.43 -3.81 -13.65
N MET A 69 9.47 -4.13 -12.36
CA MET A 69 9.75 -5.48 -11.87
C MET A 69 8.49 -6.30 -11.60
N ALA A 70 7.31 -5.68 -11.64
CA ALA A 70 6.06 -6.36 -11.38
C ALA A 70 5.79 -7.47 -12.40
N VAL A 71 5.35 -8.63 -11.91
CA VAL A 71 4.95 -9.76 -12.75
C VAL A 71 3.43 -9.98 -12.69
N PRO A 72 2.83 -10.55 -13.74
CA PRO A 72 1.45 -11.02 -13.67
C PRO A 72 1.25 -11.98 -12.48
N GLN A 73 0.10 -11.91 -11.82
CA GLN A 73 -0.21 -12.76 -10.65
C GLN A 73 0.00 -14.25 -10.92
N ALA A 74 -0.34 -14.73 -12.12
CA ALA A 74 -0.12 -16.12 -12.55
C ALA A 74 1.36 -16.55 -12.54
N LYS A 75 2.30 -15.59 -12.57
CA LYS A 75 3.74 -15.83 -12.49
C LYS A 75 4.33 -15.52 -11.12
N ALA A 76 3.56 -14.95 -10.18
CA ALA A 76 4.07 -14.51 -8.89
C ALA A 76 4.73 -15.66 -8.09
N GLN A 77 4.21 -16.89 -8.21
CA GLN A 77 4.80 -18.06 -7.56
C GLN A 77 6.20 -18.40 -8.11
N SER A 78 6.45 -18.20 -9.40
CA SER A 78 7.77 -18.41 -10.02
C SER A 78 8.75 -17.26 -9.73
N TYR A 79 8.25 -16.11 -9.27
CA TYR A 79 9.05 -14.92 -8.96
C TYR A 79 8.70 -14.35 -7.57
N PRO A 80 8.90 -15.11 -6.47
CA PRO A 80 8.38 -14.74 -5.14
C PRO A 80 8.97 -13.44 -4.57
N ASN A 81 10.11 -12.99 -5.10
CA ASN A 81 10.79 -11.75 -4.69
C ASN A 81 10.44 -10.54 -5.59
N ARG A 82 9.48 -10.69 -6.51
CA ARG A 82 9.02 -9.60 -7.38
C ARG A 82 7.64 -9.10 -6.95
N PRO A 83 7.31 -7.82 -7.19
CA PRO A 83 5.94 -7.34 -7.05
C PRO A 83 5.00 -8.14 -7.97
N GLU A 84 3.76 -8.31 -7.56
CA GLU A 84 2.72 -8.85 -8.43
C GLU A 84 1.74 -7.76 -8.85
N ILE A 85 1.25 -7.82 -10.09
CA ILE A 85 0.14 -6.97 -10.54
C ILE A 85 -1.14 -7.54 -9.91
N SER A 86 -1.81 -6.77 -9.07
CA SER A 86 -2.89 -7.28 -8.20
C SER A 86 -4.30 -7.13 -8.79
N ASP A 87 -4.56 -6.08 -9.56
CA ASP A 87 -5.88 -5.85 -10.16
C ASP A 87 -5.73 -5.22 -11.55
N PRO A 88 -5.16 -5.96 -12.52
CA PRO A 88 -4.85 -5.43 -13.84
C PRO A 88 -6.09 -4.96 -14.62
N THR A 89 -7.29 -5.39 -14.21
CA THR A 89 -8.56 -5.01 -14.85
C THR A 89 -9.11 -3.68 -14.34
N LYS A 90 -8.70 -3.25 -13.13
CA LYS A 90 -9.15 -2.01 -12.50
C LYS A 90 -8.06 -0.96 -12.41
N SER A 91 -6.80 -1.35 -12.42
CA SER A 91 -5.68 -0.43 -12.23
C SER A 91 -4.39 -0.92 -12.89
N LYS A 92 -3.65 0.05 -13.47
CA LYS A 92 -2.25 -0.16 -13.89
C LYS A 92 -1.26 0.08 -12.74
N GLY A 93 -1.74 0.58 -11.59
CA GLY A 93 -0.95 0.95 -10.43
C GLY A 93 -1.14 0.05 -9.21
N ALA A 94 -1.93 -1.01 -9.31
CA ALA A 94 -2.22 -1.92 -8.20
C ALA A 94 -1.19 -3.05 -8.11
N PHE A 95 -0.45 -3.10 -6.99
CA PHE A 95 0.63 -4.06 -6.78
C PHE A 95 0.54 -4.78 -5.43
N GLY A 96 0.91 -6.06 -5.41
CA GLY A 96 1.22 -6.80 -4.19
C GLY A 96 2.73 -6.88 -4.00
N LEU A 97 3.22 -6.34 -2.88
CA LEU A 97 4.64 -6.25 -2.59
C LEU A 97 5.13 -7.37 -1.66
N PRO A 98 6.16 -8.13 -2.04
CA PRO A 98 6.85 -9.04 -1.12
C PRO A 98 7.73 -8.27 -0.12
N ALA A 99 8.22 -8.99 0.89
CA ALA A 99 8.99 -8.43 2.02
C ALA A 99 10.15 -7.53 1.59
N ASN A 100 10.92 -7.94 0.58
CA ASN A 100 12.07 -7.18 0.08
C ASN A 100 11.67 -5.82 -0.52
N TYR A 101 10.47 -5.68 -1.08
CA TYR A 101 9.96 -4.39 -1.56
C TYR A 101 9.33 -3.55 -0.46
N ILE A 102 8.83 -4.16 0.61
CA ILE A 102 8.39 -3.43 1.81
C ILE A 102 9.59 -2.71 2.44
N GLU A 103 10.76 -3.35 2.50
CA GLU A 103 11.99 -2.68 2.96
C GLU A 103 12.38 -1.50 2.06
N LYS A 104 12.19 -1.61 0.75
CA LYS A 104 12.43 -0.51 -0.18
C LYS A 104 11.45 0.65 0.05
N LEU A 105 10.18 0.37 0.33
CA LEU A 105 9.22 1.40 0.73
C LEU A 105 9.63 2.08 2.03
N ARG A 106 10.05 1.32 3.06
CA ARG A 106 10.51 1.89 4.35
C ARG A 106 11.66 2.88 4.15
N LYS A 107 12.63 2.53 3.29
CA LYS A 107 13.80 3.37 2.99
C LYS A 107 13.50 4.52 2.04
N GLY A 108 12.59 4.30 1.11
CA GLY A 108 12.22 5.25 0.06
C GLY A 108 11.08 6.18 0.41
N ALA A 109 10.40 5.98 1.53
CA ALA A 109 9.33 6.86 2.01
C ALA A 109 9.89 8.25 2.30
N ILE A 110 9.26 9.27 1.72
CA ILE A 110 9.61 10.66 1.96
C ILE A 110 9.04 11.06 3.32
N LYS A 111 9.92 11.43 4.24
CA LYS A 111 9.55 11.85 5.60
C LYS A 111 8.54 13.00 5.58
N GLY A 112 7.60 12.96 6.49
CA GLY A 112 6.54 13.97 6.63
C GLY A 112 5.46 14.01 5.57
N THR A 113 5.41 13.02 4.65
CA THR A 113 4.39 12.98 3.59
C THR A 113 3.22 12.06 3.87
N GLY A 114 3.29 11.28 4.95
CA GLY A 114 2.26 10.36 5.40
C GLY A 114 1.01 11.09 5.87
N LYS A 115 -0.15 10.58 5.44
CA LYS A 115 -1.47 11.07 5.85
C LYS A 115 -2.51 9.96 5.80
N ILE A 116 -3.53 10.12 6.64
CA ILE A 116 -4.75 9.32 6.59
C ILE A 116 -5.77 10.13 5.81
N GLU A 117 -6.30 9.56 4.73
CA GLU A 117 -7.23 10.22 3.83
C GLU A 117 -8.57 9.50 3.80
N THR A 118 -9.61 10.32 3.63
CA THR A 118 -10.92 9.89 3.18
C THR A 118 -10.99 10.16 1.67
N PRO A 119 -10.84 9.15 0.81
CA PRO A 119 -10.99 9.34 -0.63
C PRO A 119 -12.41 9.78 -0.99
N LEU A 120 -12.52 10.52 -2.11
CA LEU A 120 -13.76 11.07 -2.65
C LEU A 120 -14.71 10.02 -3.25
#